data_AF-A0A1X0YHW1-F1
#
_entry.id   AF-A0A1X0YHW1-F1
#
_cell.length_a   1.000
_cell.length_b   1.000
_cell.length_c   1.000
_cell.angle_alpha   90.00
_cell.angle_beta   90.00
_cell.angle_gamma   90.00
#
_symmetry.space_group_name_H-M   'P 1'
#
loop_
_entity.id
_entity.type
_entity.pdbx_description
1 polymer ?
#
loop_
_entity_poly.entity_id
_entity_poly.type
_entity_poly.pdbx_seq_one_letter_code
_entity_poly.pdbx_strand_id
1 'polypeptide(L)'
;MTITADLQPTQVSRHYRIKIDYRLGASPDVRVVTPKLELHRDADELPHTFPGEKLCLHLPGEWAPNMYIAHTTVPWTSEWLFYYEIWLVTGEWEGGGHGEPNRRRHSPDHLSTR
;
A
#
# COMPACT_ATOMS: atom_id res chain seq x y z
N MET A 1 20.48 -0.92 -8.62
CA MET A 1 20.76 -1.56 -7.31
C MET A 1 19.52 -2.33 -6.89
N THR A 2 19.69 -3.52 -6.33
CA THR A 2 18.58 -4.31 -5.77
C THR A 2 18.84 -4.53 -4.29
N ILE A 3 17.85 -4.23 -3.45
CA ILE A 3 17.89 -4.45 -2.01
C ILE A 3 16.76 -5.40 -1.63
N THR A 4 17.04 -6.33 -0.72
CA THR A 4 16.01 -7.06 0.01
C THR A 4 15.96 -6.58 1.45
N ALA A 5 14.77 -6.37 1.98
CA ALA A 5 14.56 -5.95 3.36
C ALA A 5 13.42 -6.74 3.99
N ASP A 6 13.52 -6.98 5.28
CA ASP A 6 12.44 -7.58 6.06
C ASP A 6 11.72 -6.45 6.83
N LEU A 7 10.40 -6.35 6.64
CA LEU A 7 9.53 -5.37 7.29
C LEU A 7 8.48 -6.07 8.14
N GLN A 8 8.15 -5.42 9.25
CA GLN A 8 7.04 -5.78 10.11
C GLN A 8 6.37 -4.47 10.55
N PRO A 9 5.29 -4.01 9.89
CA PRO A 9 4.75 -2.67 10.10
C PRO A 9 4.40 -2.36 11.55
N THR A 10 3.88 -3.35 12.27
CA THR A 10 3.59 -3.28 13.70
C THR A 10 4.09 -4.54 14.40
N GLN A 11 4.11 -4.55 15.73
CA GLN A 11 4.53 -5.72 16.51
C GLN A 11 3.67 -6.98 16.28
N VAL A 12 2.44 -6.82 15.79
CA VAL A 12 1.50 -7.92 15.53
C VAL A 12 1.30 -8.20 14.04
N SER A 13 1.91 -7.38 13.17
CA SER A 13 1.86 -7.59 11.73
C SER A 13 2.66 -8.83 11.31
N ARG A 14 2.32 -9.37 10.14
CA ARG A 14 3.13 -10.42 9.52
C ARG A 14 4.52 -9.88 9.17
N HIS A 15 5.49 -10.77 9.06
CA HIS A 15 6.81 -10.44 8.53
C HIS A 15 6.80 -10.53 7.01
N TYR A 16 7.22 -9.45 6.35
CA TYR A 16 7.30 -9.36 4.91
C TYR A 16 8.74 -9.20 4.46
N ARG A 17 9.20 -10.07 3.58
CA ARG A 17 10.40 -9.82 2.78
C ARG A 17 10.01 -9.06 1.54
N ILE A 18 10.58 -7.88 1.35
CA ILE A 18 10.38 -7.06 0.17
C ILE A 18 11.62 -7.02 -0.69
N LYS A 19 11.44 -6.72 -1.97
CA LYS A 19 12.50 -6.42 -2.92
C LYS A 19 12.30 -5.01 -3.45
N ILE A 20 13.36 -4.20 -3.36
CA ILE A 20 13.43 -2.84 -3.87
C ILE A 20 14.42 -2.84 -5.04
N ASP A 21 13.92 -2.62 -6.25
CA ASP A 21 14.72 -2.44 -7.46
C ASP A 21 14.85 -0.93 -7.76
N TYR A 22 16.04 -0.38 -7.52
CA TYR A 22 16.32 1.05 -7.74
C TYR A 22 17.22 1.28 -8.96
N ARG A 23 16.81 2.24 -9.80
CA ARG A 23 17.58 2.75 -10.94
C ARG A 23 17.80 4.24 -10.74
N LEU A 24 19.02 4.72 -10.98
CA LEU A 24 19.37 6.12 -10.79
C LEU A 24 18.41 7.03 -11.58
N GLY A 25 17.81 8.00 -10.89
CA GLY A 25 16.87 8.97 -11.47
C GLY A 25 15.42 8.49 -11.62
N ALA A 26 15.11 7.22 -11.32
CA ALA A 26 13.75 6.68 -11.34
C ALA A 26 13.27 6.32 -9.93
N SER A 27 11.97 6.43 -9.68
CA SER A 27 11.40 5.96 -8.40
C SER A 27 11.64 4.45 -8.23
N PRO A 28 11.88 3.97 -6.99
CA PRO A 28 12.15 2.55 -6.77
C PRO A 28 10.91 1.69 -7.08
N ASP A 29 11.13 0.56 -7.74
CA ASP A 29 10.10 -0.47 -7.92
C ASP A 29 10.13 -1.41 -6.69
N VAL A 30 9.00 -1.55 -6.00
CA VAL A 30 8.90 -2.38 -4.80
C VAL A 30 7.89 -3.50 -4.98
N ARG A 31 8.26 -4.72 -4.55
CA ARG A 31 7.42 -5.91 -4.56
C ARG A 31 7.59 -6.71 -3.27
N VAL A 32 6.53 -7.38 -2.84
CA VAL A 32 6.60 -8.37 -1.73
C VAL A 32 7.07 -9.70 -2.29
N VAL A 33 8.08 -10.29 -1.66
CA VAL A 33 8.67 -11.60 -2.04
C VAL A 33 8.04 -12.72 -1.22
N THR A 34 7.93 -12.52 0.11
CA THR A 34 7.29 -13.48 1.01
C THR A 34 6.64 -12.77 2.20
N PRO A 35 5.47 -13.21 2.69
CA PRO A 35 4.58 -14.18 2.06
C PRO A 35 4.03 -13.65 0.73
N LYS A 36 3.49 -14.55 -0.11
CA LYS A 36 2.72 -14.12 -1.27
C LYS A 36 1.51 -13.32 -0.78
N LEU A 37 1.23 -12.19 -1.42
CA LEU A 37 0.05 -11.39 -1.09
C LEU A 37 -1.22 -12.14 -1.48
N GLU A 38 -2.22 -12.04 -0.62
CA GLU A 38 -3.53 -12.66 -0.74
C GLU A 38 -4.55 -11.60 -1.18
N LEU A 39 -5.57 -12.02 -1.92
CA LEU A 39 -6.70 -11.16 -2.22
C LEU A 39 -7.74 -11.28 -1.11
N HIS A 40 -8.39 -10.15 -0.78
CA HIS A 40 -9.66 -10.20 -0.07
C HIS A 40 -10.65 -11.06 -0.89
N ARG A 41 -11.52 -11.82 -0.20
CA ARG A 41 -12.42 -12.80 -0.83
C ARG A 41 -13.33 -12.25 -1.92
N ASP A 42 -13.62 -10.95 -1.87
CA ASP A 42 -14.53 -10.24 -2.77
C ASP A 42 -13.78 -9.33 -3.76
N ALA A 43 -12.46 -9.51 -3.90
CA ALA A 43 -11.60 -8.69 -4.76
C ALA A 43 -10.89 -9.53 -5.84
N ASP A 44 -10.81 -8.98 -7.05
CA ASP A 44 -10.11 -9.60 -8.19
C ASP A 44 -8.65 -9.14 -8.31
N GLU A 45 -8.29 -8.03 -7.65
CA GLU A 45 -6.94 -7.44 -7.70
C GLU A 45 -6.51 -6.83 -6.36
N LEU A 46 -5.19 -6.68 -6.19
CA LEU A 46 -4.61 -6.01 -5.03
C LEU A 46 -4.80 -4.48 -5.15
N PRO A 47 -5.23 -3.81 -4.08
CA PRO A 47 -5.39 -2.36 -4.08
C PRO A 47 -4.03 -1.69 -4.27
N HIS A 48 -3.99 -0.55 -4.96
CA HIS A 48 -2.79 0.28 -5.08
C HIS A 48 -1.55 -0.50 -5.54
N THR A 49 -1.72 -1.29 -6.60
CA THR A 49 -0.62 -1.95 -7.31
C THR A 49 -0.62 -1.57 -8.79
N PHE A 50 0.56 -1.55 -9.38
CA PHE A 50 0.77 -1.53 -10.83
C PHE A 50 0.86 -2.98 -11.35
N PRO A 51 0.75 -3.19 -12.68
CA PRO A 51 0.90 -4.52 -13.27
C PRO A 51 2.15 -5.27 -12.76
N GLY A 52 1.98 -6.54 -12.43
CA GLY A 52 3.04 -7.37 -11.84
C GLY A 52 3.26 -7.15 -10.34
N GLU A 53 2.19 -6.77 -9.62
CA GLU A 53 2.16 -6.61 -8.15
C GLU A 53 3.17 -5.59 -7.62
N LYS A 54 3.56 -4.61 -8.44
CA LYS A 54 4.42 -3.53 -7.99
C LYS A 54 3.62 -2.56 -7.14
N LEU A 55 4.08 -2.28 -5.93
CA LEU A 55 3.35 -1.41 -5.00
C LEU A 55 3.31 0.05 -5.50
N CYS A 56 2.16 0.69 -5.36
CA CYS A 56 1.98 2.12 -5.54
C CYS A 56 2.17 2.81 -4.18
N LEU A 57 3.32 3.43 -3.96
CA LEU A 57 3.76 3.92 -2.65
C LEU A 57 3.60 5.43 -2.44
N HIS A 58 3.33 6.18 -3.51
CA HIS A 58 3.28 7.64 -3.45
C HIS A 58 2.50 8.20 -4.64
N LEU A 59 2.04 9.44 -4.52
CA LEU A 59 1.39 10.19 -5.59
C LEU A 59 2.43 10.73 -6.60
N PRO A 60 2.00 11.11 -7.81
CA PRO A 60 2.86 11.82 -8.75
C PRO A 60 3.44 13.10 -8.12
N GLY A 61 4.78 13.23 -8.16
CA GLY A 61 5.49 14.41 -7.63
C GLY A 61 5.92 14.32 -6.17
N GLU A 62 5.50 13.30 -5.41
CA GLU A 62 5.91 13.14 -4.00
C GLU A 62 7.31 12.52 -3.84
N TRP A 63 7.81 11.83 -4.86
CA TRP A 63 9.14 11.25 -4.85
C TRP A 63 10.14 12.08 -5.66
N ALA A 64 11.37 12.21 -5.16
CA ALA A 64 12.48 12.86 -5.86
C ALA A 64 13.78 12.03 -5.78
N PRO A 65 14.70 12.13 -6.76
CA PRO A 65 15.92 11.32 -6.82
C PRO A 65 16.89 11.48 -5.66
N ASN A 66 16.82 12.59 -4.93
CA ASN A 66 17.67 12.89 -3.77
C ASN A 66 17.09 12.36 -2.45
N MET A 67 15.92 11.72 -2.48
CA MET A 67 15.31 11.14 -1.28
C MET A 67 15.97 9.81 -0.92
N TYR A 68 16.31 9.64 0.35
CA TYR A 68 16.85 8.37 0.84
C TYR A 68 15.78 7.29 0.88
N ILE A 69 16.05 6.14 0.25
CA ILE A 69 15.18 4.94 0.27
C ILE A 69 14.77 4.58 1.70
N ALA A 70 15.70 4.68 2.66
CA ALA A 70 15.45 4.37 4.06
C ALA A 70 14.45 5.32 4.74
N HIS A 71 14.30 6.56 4.25
CA HIS A 71 13.42 7.57 4.84
C HIS A 71 12.13 7.79 4.04
N THR A 72 12.01 7.20 2.85
CA THR A 72 10.81 7.34 2.01
C THR A 72 10.24 5.99 1.61
N THR A 73 10.89 5.29 0.69
CA THR A 73 10.41 4.02 0.13
C THR A 73 10.18 2.94 1.20
N VAL A 74 11.08 2.81 2.18
CA VAL A 74 10.93 1.82 3.26
C VAL A 74 9.73 2.17 4.15
N PRO A 75 9.62 3.40 4.72
CA PRO A 75 8.42 3.83 5.45
C PRO A 75 7.11 3.69 4.66
N TRP A 76 7.05 4.15 3.40
CA TRP A 76 5.83 4.02 2.58
C TRP A 76 5.47 2.57 2.29
N THR A 77 6.46 1.69 2.11
CA THR A 77 6.18 0.25 1.97
C THR A 77 5.60 -0.32 3.26
N SER A 78 6.13 0.10 4.42
CA SER A 78 5.61 -0.31 5.72
C SER A 78 4.17 0.15 5.93
N GLU A 79 3.85 1.39 5.54
CA GLU A 79 2.50 1.95 5.60
C GLU A 79 1.54 1.21 4.68
N TRP A 80 1.94 0.97 3.42
CA TRP A 80 1.14 0.18 2.48
C TRP A 80 0.84 -1.22 3.03
N LEU A 81 1.84 -1.90 3.62
CA LEU A 81 1.67 -3.23 4.22
C LEU A 81 0.72 -3.21 5.43
N PHE A 82 0.76 -2.14 6.24
CA PHE A 82 -0.19 -1.95 7.34
C PHE A 82 -1.63 -1.85 6.83
N TYR A 83 -1.87 -1.02 5.81
CA TYR A 83 -3.21 -0.86 5.23
C TYR A 83 -3.66 -2.08 4.43
N TYR A 84 -2.74 -2.81 3.82
CA TYR A 84 -3.02 -4.10 3.19
C TYR A 84 -3.55 -5.12 4.21
N GLU A 85 -2.98 -5.20 5.42
CA GLU A 85 -3.47 -6.11 6.46
C GLU A 85 -4.90 -5.75 6.91
N ILE A 86 -5.22 -4.46 6.97
CA ILE A 86 -6.59 -3.98 7.25
C ILE A 86 -7.52 -4.36 6.09
N TRP A 87 -7.13 -4.04 4.86
CA TRP A 87 -7.90 -4.33 3.65
C TRP A 87 -8.19 -5.82 3.48
N LEU A 88 -7.23 -6.69 3.81
CA LEU A 88 -7.44 -8.14 3.74
C LEU A 88 -8.56 -8.63 4.67
N VAL A 89 -8.87 -7.88 5.74
CA VAL A 89 -9.94 -8.20 6.69
C VAL A 89 -11.25 -7.50 6.33
N THR A 90 -11.18 -6.23 5.91
CA THR A 90 -12.37 -5.38 5.73
C THR A 90 -12.90 -5.36 4.31
N GLY A 91 -12.04 -5.62 3.32
CA GLY A 91 -12.29 -5.36 1.90
C GLY A 91 -12.16 -3.88 1.51
N GLU A 92 -12.01 -2.98 2.47
CA GLU A 92 -11.97 -1.52 2.27
C GLU A 92 -10.54 -1.00 2.40
N TRP A 93 -10.08 -0.25 1.40
CA TRP A 93 -8.75 0.35 1.42
C TRP A 93 -8.75 1.65 2.21
N GLU A 94 -7.90 1.73 3.22
CA GLU A 94 -7.79 2.87 4.13
C GLU A 94 -6.45 3.63 4.00
N GLY A 95 -5.63 3.23 3.03
CA GLY A 95 -4.29 3.79 2.82
C GLY A 95 -4.23 5.06 1.98
N GLY A 96 -5.38 5.57 1.53
CA GLY A 96 -5.44 6.74 0.66
C GLY A 96 -4.90 6.47 -0.75
N GLY A 97 -4.66 7.55 -1.49
CA GLY A 97 -4.10 7.51 -2.85
C GLY A 97 -5.13 7.83 -3.95
N HIS A 98 -4.76 7.61 -5.20
CA HIS A 98 -5.65 7.83 -6.36
C HIS A 98 -6.44 6.56 -6.69
N GLY A 99 -7.73 6.71 -7.02
CA GLY A 99 -8.59 5.60 -7.48
C GLY A 99 -9.60 5.08 -6.45
N GLU A 100 -9.63 5.63 -5.23
CA GLU A 100 -10.68 5.27 -4.27
C GLU A 100 -12.07 5.74 -4.76
N PRO A 101 -13.11 4.88 -4.77
CA PRO A 101 -14.46 5.33 -5.01
C PRO A 101 -14.82 6.34 -3.92
N ASN A 102 -15.15 7.57 -4.35
CA ASN A 102 -15.51 8.68 -3.50
C ASN A 102 -16.41 8.21 -2.35
N ARG A 103 -15.90 8.26 -1.11
CA ARG A 103 -16.65 7.93 0.10
C ARG A 103 -17.96 8.71 0.04
N ARG A 104 -19.06 8.07 -0.36
CA ARG A 104 -20.38 8.57 -0.01
C ARG A 104 -20.44 8.41 1.50
N ARG A 105 -20.11 9.49 2.22
CA ARG A 105 -20.54 9.69 3.60
C ARG A 105 -22.00 9.26 3.62
N HIS A 106 -22.28 8.12 4.24
CA HIS A 106 -23.61 7.84 4.73
C HIS A 106 -23.89 8.96 5.74
N SER A 107 -24.54 10.03 5.29
CA SER A 107 -25.29 10.88 6.21
C SER A 107 -26.26 9.96 6.92
N PRO A 108 -26.36 9.99 8.26
CA PRO A 108 -27.48 9.37 8.92
C PRO A 108 -28.74 10.04 8.37
N ASP A 109 -29.62 9.27 7.75
CA ASP A 109 -30.97 9.76 7.45
C ASP A 109 -31.57 10.23 8.77
N HIS A 110 -31.79 11.54 8.88
CA HIS A 110 -32.63 12.09 9.91
C HIS A 110 -34.02 11.48 9.71
N LEU A 111 -34.36 10.52 10.57
CA LEU A 111 -35.71 10.05 10.82
C LEU A 111 -36.59 11.27 11.14
N SER A 112 -37.28 11.80 10.14
CA SER A 112 -38.45 12.65 10.36
C SER A 112 -39.58 11.70 10.74
N THR A 113 -39.71 11.45 12.04
CA THR A 113 -40.95 10.92 12.60
C THR A 113 -42.07 11.93 12.34
N ARG A 114 -43.23 11.37 11.99
CA ARG A 114 -44.50 12.05 11.72
C ARG A 114 -44.95 12.98 12.84
#